data_AF-A0A8T3PYG7-F1
#
_entry.id   AF-A0A8T3PYG7-F1
#
_cell.length_a   1.000
_cell.length_b   1.000
_cell.length_c   1.000
_cell.angle_alpha   90.00
_cell.angle_beta   90.00
_cell.angle_gamma   90.00
#
_symmetry.space_group_name_H-M   'P 1'
#
loop_
_entity.id
_entity.type
_entity.pdbx_description
1 polymer ?
#
loop_
_entity_poly.entity_id
_entity_poly.type
_entity_poly.pdbx_seq_one_letter_code
_entity_poly.pdbx_strand_id
1 'polypeptide(L)'
;MTRRLFVFDSPDRFVAGTVGEPGGRAFYLQARKGGALVSVAIEKIQVAALAERLDDLLDAVAGPADSSAGDAMGLEEPIVELFRVGAMALAW
;
A
#
# COMPACT_ATOMS: atom_id res chain seq x y z
N MET A 1 25.44 -3.60 -6.45
CA MET A 1 23.96 -3.67 -6.42
C MET A 1 23.42 -2.30 -6.81
N THR A 2 22.72 -2.20 -7.93
CA THR A 2 22.15 -0.92 -8.38
C THR A 2 20.87 -0.64 -7.57
N ARG A 3 20.83 0.51 -6.88
CA ARG A 3 19.62 0.97 -6.19
C ARG A 3 18.50 1.17 -7.21
N ARG A 4 17.36 0.51 -7.02
CA ARG A 4 16.13 0.78 -7.78
C ARG A 4 15.27 1.76 -7.00
N LEU A 5 14.71 2.75 -7.70
CA LEU A 5 13.80 3.75 -7.14
C LEU A 5 12.53 3.75 -7.98
N PHE A 6 11.38 3.60 -7.31
CA PHE A 6 10.07 3.74 -7.92
C PHE A 6 9.40 4.98 -7.32
N VAL A 7 9.00 5.92 -8.16
CA VAL A 7 8.39 7.19 -7.74
C VAL A 7 7.00 7.27 -8.33
N PHE A 8 6.01 7.38 -7.45
CA PHE A 8 4.61 7.54 -7.80
C PHE A 8 4.11 8.83 -7.17
N ASP A 9 4.38 9.95 -7.82
CA ASP A 9 3.82 11.25 -7.43
C ASP A 9 2.34 11.29 -7.86
N SER A 10 1.41 11.49 -6.93
CA SER A 10 -0.04 11.35 -7.15
C SER A 10 -0.42 10.08 -7.93
N PRO A 11 -0.32 8.87 -7.32
CA PRO A 11 -0.70 7.63 -7.99
C PRO A 11 -2.19 7.58 -8.31
N ASP A 12 -2.55 6.86 -9.37
CA ASP A 12 -3.95 6.55 -9.69
C ASP A 12 -4.54 5.60 -8.63
N ARG A 13 -3.69 4.75 -8.04
CA ARG A 13 -4.03 3.83 -6.95
C ARG A 13 -2.85 3.59 -6.03
N PHE A 14 -3.13 3.58 -4.73
CA PHE A 14 -2.21 3.08 -3.71
C PHE A 14 -3.00 2.24 -2.71
N VAL A 15 -2.84 0.91 -2.76
CA VAL A 15 -3.69 -0.04 -2.03
C VAL A 15 -2.84 -1.08 -1.30
N ALA A 16 -3.21 -1.36 -0.04
CA ALA A 16 -2.79 -2.55 0.67
C ALA A 16 -3.83 -3.66 0.45
N GLY A 17 -3.38 -4.85 0.07
CA GLY A 17 -4.27 -5.99 -0.16
C GLY A 17 -3.63 -7.32 0.21
N THR A 18 -4.41 -8.39 0.12
CA THR A 18 -3.96 -9.73 0.49
C THR A 18 -4.52 -10.81 -0.44
N VAL A 19 -3.78 -11.90 -0.59
CA VAL A 19 -4.17 -13.08 -1.37
C VAL A 19 -4.02 -14.32 -0.49
N GLY A 20 -4.94 -15.27 -0.66
CA GLY A 20 -4.92 -16.57 0.03
C GLY A 20 -5.86 -16.65 1.24
N GLU A 21 -5.95 -17.85 1.79
CA GLU A 21 -6.86 -18.18 2.89
C GLU A 21 -6.36 -17.66 4.24
N PRO A 22 -7.26 -17.41 5.22
CA PRO A 22 -6.87 -17.11 6.59
C PRO A 22 -5.84 -18.12 7.13
N GLY A 23 -4.73 -17.61 7.69
CA GLY A 23 -3.59 -18.42 8.14
C GLY A 23 -2.47 -18.61 7.10
N GLY A 24 -2.77 -18.45 5.81
CA GLY A 24 -1.82 -18.52 4.69
C GLY A 24 -1.76 -17.26 3.83
N ARG A 25 -2.21 -16.11 4.36
CA ARG A 25 -2.31 -14.85 3.62
C ARG A 25 -0.94 -14.25 3.31
N ALA A 26 -0.73 -13.92 2.04
CA ALA A 26 0.32 -13.00 1.61
C ALA A 26 -0.24 -11.58 1.52
N PHE A 27 0.54 -10.58 1.96
CA PHE A 27 0.13 -9.16 1.93
C PHE A 27 1.01 -8.38 0.97
N TYR A 28 0.41 -7.43 0.27
CA TYR A 28 1.08 -6.61 -0.71
C TYR A 28 0.68 -5.14 -0.59
N LEU A 29 1.62 -4.25 -0.85
CA LEU A 29 1.32 -2.87 -1.26
C LEU A 29 1.43 -2.78 -2.77
N GLN A 30 0.44 -2.14 -3.38
CA GLN A 30 0.41 -1.91 -4.82
C GLN A 30 0.24 -0.43 -5.15
N ALA A 31 1.08 0.07 -6.05
CA ALA A 31 1.01 1.42 -6.60
C ALA A 31 0.81 1.38 -8.11
N ARG A 32 -0.18 2.13 -8.61
CA ARG A 32 -0.51 2.27 -10.04
C ARG A 32 -0.32 3.72 -10.47
N LYS A 33 0.30 3.93 -11.64
CA LYS A 33 0.24 5.18 -12.39
C LYS A 33 0.33 4.94 -13.88
N GLY A 34 -0.74 5.20 -14.63
CA GLY A 34 -0.86 4.91 -16.05
C GLY A 34 -0.61 3.43 -16.34
N GLY A 35 0.46 3.13 -17.09
CA GLY A 35 0.88 1.74 -17.38
C GLY A 35 1.81 1.12 -16.33
N ALA A 36 2.27 1.87 -15.33
CA ALA A 36 3.17 1.37 -14.30
C ALA A 36 2.38 0.76 -13.14
N LEU A 37 2.69 -0.50 -12.82
CA LEU A 37 2.16 -1.22 -11.66
C LEU A 37 3.33 -1.82 -10.89
N VAL A 38 3.43 -1.48 -9.60
CA VAL A 38 4.45 -2.02 -8.70
C VAL A 38 3.74 -2.69 -7.54
N SER A 39 4.05 -3.97 -7.31
CA SER A 39 3.61 -4.72 -6.14
C SER A 39 4.82 -5.13 -5.30
N VAL A 40 4.75 -4.89 -3.99
CA VAL A 40 5.80 -5.27 -3.03
C VAL A 40 5.17 -6.07 -1.90
N ALA A 41 5.85 -7.14 -1.46
CA ALA A 41 5.38 -7.94 -0.34
C ALA A 41 5.66 -7.22 0.98
N ILE A 42 4.67 -7.22 1.87
CA ILE A 42 4.76 -6.64 3.21
C ILE A 42 4.23 -7.62 4.26
N GLU A 43 4.54 -7.36 5.52
CA GLU A 43 4.00 -8.13 6.64
C GLU A 43 2.65 -7.60 7.11
N LYS A 44 1.81 -8.46 7.71
CA LYS A 44 0.52 -8.04 8.27
C LYS A 44 0.66 -6.89 9.28
N ILE A 45 1.69 -6.96 10.13
CA ILE A 45 1.95 -5.94 11.16
C ILE A 45 2.32 -4.61 10.50
N GLN A 46 3.06 -4.64 9.39
CA GLN A 46 3.41 -3.45 8.62
C GLN A 46 2.17 -2.80 7.98
N VAL A 47 1.21 -3.59 7.46
CA VAL A 47 -0.09 -3.05 6.98
C VAL A 47 -0.80 -2.29 8.09
N ALA A 48 -0.92 -2.91 9.27
CA ALA A 48 -1.63 -2.33 10.41
C ALA A 48 -0.98 -1.03 10.88
N ALA A 49 0.35 -1.02 11.02
CA ALA A 49 1.11 0.17 11.40
C ALA A 49 0.98 1.29 10.36
N LEU A 50 0.96 0.96 9.07
CA LEU A 50 0.76 1.95 8.00
C LEU A 50 -0.63 2.60 8.09
N ALA A 51 -1.68 1.80 8.31
CA ALA A 51 -3.05 2.31 8.44
C ALA A 51 -3.17 3.28 9.63
N GLU A 52 -2.69 2.86 10.81
CA GLU A 52 -2.71 3.69 12.03
C GLU A 52 -1.98 5.03 11.82
N ARG A 53 -0.80 5.01 11.18
CA ARG A 53 -0.04 6.23 10.91
C ARG A 53 -0.68 7.13 9.85
N LEU A 54 -1.39 6.55 8.90
CA LEU A 54 -2.12 7.33 7.90
C LEU A 54 -3.35 8.00 8.52
N ASP A 55 -4.06 7.30 9.42
CA ASP A 55 -5.18 7.87 10.17
C ASP A 55 -4.71 9.04 11.05
N ASP A 56 -3.62 8.88 11.81
CA ASP A 56 -2.98 9.95 12.59
C ASP A 56 -2.67 11.19 11.72
N LEU A 57 -2.19 10.96 10.49
CA LEU A 57 -1.86 12.02 9.53
C LEU A 57 -3.10 12.75 9.03
N LEU A 58 -4.12 12.00 8.62
CA LEU A 58 -5.35 12.55 8.09
C LEU A 58 -6.08 13.39 9.15
N ASP A 59 -6.15 12.89 10.39
CA ASP A 59 -6.74 13.61 11.52
C ASP A 59 -6.05 14.96 11.78
N ALA A 60 -4.73 15.03 11.57
CA ALA A 60 -3.96 16.27 11.75
C ALA A 60 -4.19 17.31 10.64
N VAL A 61 -4.61 16.90 9.44
CA VAL A 61 -4.68 17.79 8.26
C VAL A 61 -6.12 18.20 7.91
N ALA A 62 -7.12 17.32 8.05
CA ALA A 62 -8.44 17.53 7.45
C ALA A 62 -9.65 17.42 8.39
N GLY A 63 -9.46 17.12 9.69
CA GLY A 63 -10.56 16.63 10.53
C GLY A 63 -10.98 15.22 10.10
N PRO A 64 -11.92 14.56 10.82
CA PRO A 64 -12.18 13.13 10.65
C PRO A 64 -12.45 12.79 9.18
N ALA A 65 -11.64 11.88 8.64
CA ALA A 65 -11.74 11.49 7.23
C ALA A 65 -13.13 10.91 6.93
N ASP A 66 -13.79 11.41 5.89
CA ASP A 66 -14.99 10.79 5.35
C ASP A 66 -14.61 9.42 4.76
N SER A 67 -14.81 8.37 5.55
CA SER A 67 -14.54 6.97 5.21
C SER A 67 -15.54 6.40 4.18
N SER A 68 -16.34 7.26 3.55
CA SER A 68 -17.33 6.94 2.52
C SER A 68 -16.77 6.82 1.11
N ALA A 69 -15.47 7.11 0.89
CA ALA A 69 -14.76 6.84 -0.36
C ALA A 69 -14.47 5.33 -0.54
N GLY A 70 -15.52 4.52 -0.53
CA GLY A 70 -15.46 3.09 -0.75
C GLY A 70 -15.45 2.79 -2.24
N ASP A 71 -14.29 2.89 -2.88
CA ASP A 71 -14.00 2.01 -4.01
C ASP A 71 -12.72 1.24 -3.69
N ALA A 72 -12.85 0.30 -2.75
CA ALA A 72 -11.80 -0.64 -2.38
C ALA A 72 -11.67 -1.71 -3.47
N MET A 73 -11.35 -1.28 -4.69
CA MET A 73 -10.88 -2.21 -5.71
C MET A 73 -9.60 -2.87 -5.17
N GLY A 74 -9.62 -4.20 -5.11
CA GLY A 74 -8.52 -5.01 -4.59
C GLY A 74 -7.24 -4.92 -5.43
N LEU A 75 -6.29 -5.81 -5.12
CA LEU A 75 -5.04 -5.92 -5.88
C LEU A 75 -5.34 -6.24 -7.36
N GLU A 76 -4.67 -5.52 -8.27
CA GLU A 76 -4.73 -5.79 -9.69
C GLU A 76 -3.91 -7.03 -10.05
N GLU A 77 -4.48 -7.91 -10.87
CA GLU A 77 -3.81 -9.10 -11.41
C GLU A 77 -3.12 -8.81 -12.76
N PRO A 78 -1.97 -9.46 -13.04
CA PRO A 78 -1.26 -10.41 -12.19
C PRO A 78 -0.42 -9.72 -11.11
N ILE A 79 -0.41 -10.29 -9.90
CA ILE A 79 0.40 -9.78 -8.79
C ILE A 79 1.82 -10.33 -8.93
N VAL A 80 2.77 -9.47 -9.30
CA VAL A 80 4.19 -9.82 -9.41
C VAL A 80 4.96 -9.16 -8.26
N GLU A 81 5.44 -9.96 -7.30
CA GLU A 81 6.28 -9.47 -6.20
C GLU A 81 7.62 -8.98 -6.74
N LEU A 82 7.91 -7.68 -6.58
CA LEU A 82 9.22 -7.13 -6.94
C LEU A 82 10.27 -7.36 -5.84
N PHE A 83 9.88 -7.17 -4.59
CA PHE A 83 10.71 -7.42 -3.41
C PHE A 83 9.85 -7.40 -2.14
N ARG A 84 10.45 -7.86 -1.03
CA ARG A 84 9.89 -7.77 0.32
C ARG A 84 10.37 -6.51 1.04
N VAL A 85 9.44 -5.78 1.63
CA VAL A 85 9.75 -4.55 2.35
C VAL A 85 10.33 -4.85 3.73
N GLY A 86 11.57 -4.40 3.95
CA GLY A 86 12.22 -4.51 5.27
C GLY A 86 11.80 -3.40 6.23
N ALA A 87 11.90 -2.14 5.78
CA ALA A 87 11.57 -0.97 6.57
C ALA A 87 10.61 -0.06 5.80
N MET A 88 9.69 0.58 6.52
CA MET A 88 8.75 1.57 6.01
C MET A 88 8.82 2.82 6.87
N ALA A 89 8.67 3.98 6.24
CA ALA A 89 8.55 5.26 6.92
C ALA A 89 7.47 6.07 6.22
N LEU A 90 6.72 6.83 7.00
CA LEU A 90 5.79 7.84 6.53
C LEU A 90 6.39 9.20 6.91
N ALA A 91 6.43 10.12 5.95
CA ALA A 91 6.89 11.49 6.16
C ALA A 91 5.97 12.43 5.37
N TRP A 92 5.61 13.57 5.96
CA TRP A 92 4.77 14.58 5.35
C TRP A 92 5.29 15.98 5.70
#